data_AF-A0A2G2H3U1-F1
#
_entry.id   AF-A0A2G2H3U1-F1
#
_cell.length_a   1.000
_cell.length_b   1.000
_cell.length_c   1.000
_cell.angle_alpha   90.00
_cell.angle_beta   90.00
_cell.angle_gamma   90.00
#
_symmetry.space_group_name_H-M   'P 1'
#
loop_
_entity.id
_entity.type
_entity.pdbx_description
1 polymer ?
#
loop_
_entity_poly.entity_id
_entity_poly.type
_entity_poly.pdbx_seq_one_letter_code
_entity_poly.pdbx_strand_id
1 'polypeptide(L)'
;MAQNHSDVEAMMKDQRCDGDRITSEGIEARISEVGYQIVTLAGQKMMFCGIRMDNGFVVVGKPATCIDPANWRDEIGQKISYDNAFSEIWKLEAYRKMSGA
;
A
#
# COMPACT_ATOMS: atom_id res chain seq x y z
N MET A 1 7.89 -5.37 -3.96
CA MET A 1 9.06 -4.62 -3.48
C MET A 1 8.56 -3.22 -3.18
N ALA A 2 8.73 -2.76 -1.95
CA ALA A 2 8.28 -1.43 -1.52
C ALA A 2 8.83 -0.41 -2.51
N GLN A 3 7.95 0.34 -3.16
CA GLN A 3 8.38 1.49 -3.94
C GLN A 3 8.98 2.48 -2.94
N ASN A 4 10.25 2.84 -3.12
CA ASN A 4 10.91 3.82 -2.27
C ASN A 4 10.38 5.20 -2.67
N HIS A 5 9.17 5.52 -2.21
CA HIS A 5 8.43 6.72 -2.62
C HIS A 5 9.24 8.00 -2.39
N SER A 6 10.02 8.05 -1.31
CA SER A 6 10.93 9.14 -0.97
C SER A 6 12.07 9.35 -1.99
N ASP A 7 12.63 8.28 -2.57
CA ASP A 7 13.69 8.41 -3.59
C ASP A 7 13.11 9.00 -4.89
N VAL A 8 11.91 8.54 -5.27
CA VAL A 8 11.23 9.04 -6.48
C VAL A 8 10.83 10.50 -6.30
N GLU A 9 10.36 10.90 -5.12
CA GLU A 9 10.05 12.31 -4.82
C GLU A 9 11.28 13.21 -4.93
N ALA A 10 12.44 12.76 -4.47
CA ALA A 10 13.70 13.49 -4.63
C ALA A 10 14.08 13.65 -6.11
N MET A 11 13.96 12.57 -6.91
CA MET A 11 14.20 12.62 -8.36
C MET A 11 13.23 13.57 -9.08
N MET A 12 11.95 13.56 -8.70
CA MET A 12 10.95 14.46 -9.26
C MET A 12 11.28 15.94 -8.99
N LYS A 13 11.78 16.24 -7.78
CA LYS A 13 12.20 17.59 -7.42
C LYS A 13 13.40 18.06 -8.25
N ASP A 14 14.40 17.19 -8.43
CA ASP A 14 15.58 17.49 -9.25
C ASP A 14 15.20 17.76 -10.72
N GLN A 15 14.26 16.97 -11.25
CA GLN A 15 13.81 17.08 -12.64
C GLN A 15 12.68 18.11 -12.86
N ARG A 16 12.29 18.88 -11.83
CA ARG A 16 11.21 19.90 -11.89
C ARG A 16 9.88 19.33 -12.37
N CYS A 17 9.53 18.12 -11.91
CA CYS A 17 8.26 17.49 -12.22
C CYS A 17 7.12 18.07 -11.37
N ASP A 18 6.75 19.34 -11.60
CA ASP A 18 5.89 20.13 -10.70
C ASP A 18 4.38 20.08 -11.00
N GLY A 19 3.95 19.17 -11.88
CA GLY A 19 2.54 19.01 -12.26
C GLY A 19 1.65 18.46 -11.13
N ASP A 20 0.32 18.50 -11.36
CA ASP A 20 -0.66 17.84 -10.46
C ASP A 20 -0.35 16.34 -10.39
N ARG A 21 -0.35 15.82 -9.16
CA ARG A 21 0.03 14.45 -8.87
C ARG A 21 -0.68 13.95 -7.62
N ILE A 22 -0.58 12.65 -7.41
CA ILE A 22 -0.94 12.02 -6.14
C ILE A 22 0.30 12.06 -5.26
N THR A 23 0.10 12.35 -3.98
CA THR A 23 1.16 12.33 -2.98
C THR A 23 0.85 11.29 -1.92
N SER A 24 1.89 10.78 -1.28
CA SER A 24 1.74 9.82 -0.18
C SER A 24 0.94 10.45 0.97
N GLU A 25 1.25 11.69 1.32
CA GLU A 25 0.53 12.44 2.38
C GLU A 25 -0.95 12.63 2.04
N GLY A 26 -1.26 12.87 0.76
CA GLY A 26 -2.64 13.05 0.30
C GLY A 26 -3.47 11.76 0.40
N ILE A 27 -2.84 10.60 0.21
CA ILE A 27 -3.47 9.30 0.44
C ILE A 27 -3.61 9.05 1.93
N GLU A 28 -2.52 9.22 2.70
CA GLU A 28 -2.48 8.95 4.13
C GLU A 28 -3.51 9.79 4.90
N ALA A 29 -3.71 11.05 4.51
CA ALA A 29 -4.73 11.93 5.09
C ALA A 29 -6.16 11.39 4.93
N ARG A 30 -6.40 10.46 4.00
CA ARG A 30 -7.71 9.84 3.75
C ARG A 30 -7.83 8.45 4.38
N ILE A 31 -6.78 7.90 4.98
CA ILE A 31 -6.84 6.59 5.64
C ILE A 31 -7.58 6.77 6.97
N SER A 32 -8.65 6.00 7.17
CA SER A 32 -9.43 6.00 8.40
C SER A 32 -9.05 4.86 9.34
N GLU A 33 -8.67 3.70 8.81
CA GLU A 33 -8.30 2.52 9.59
C GLU A 33 -7.35 1.61 8.80
N VAL A 34 -6.41 0.97 9.50
CA VAL A 34 -5.54 -0.07 8.93
C VAL A 34 -5.71 -1.33 9.77
N GLY A 35 -6.09 -2.44 9.12
CA GLY A 35 -6.28 -3.74 9.75
C GLY A 35 -5.40 -4.81 9.12
N TYR A 36 -4.97 -5.77 9.93
CA TYR A 36 -4.14 -6.88 9.48
C TYR A 36 -4.79 -8.21 9.82
N GLN A 37 -4.68 -9.18 8.92
CA GLN A 37 -5.18 -10.53 9.14
C GLN A 37 -4.19 -11.56 8.61
N ILE A 38 -3.86 -12.54 9.44
CA ILE A 38 -3.14 -13.72 9.01
C ILE A 38 -4.14 -14.74 8.48
N VAL A 39 -3.89 -15.24 7.27
CA VAL A 39 -4.68 -16.27 6.60
C VAL A 39 -3.75 -17.44 6.25
N THR A 40 -4.20 -18.67 6.51
CA THR A 40 -3.49 -19.87 6.06
C THR A 40 -4.26 -20.49 4.91
N LEU A 41 -3.63 -20.60 3.74
CA LEU A 41 -4.23 -21.19 2.54
C LEU A 41 -3.30 -22.27 2.00
N ALA A 42 -3.83 -23.47 1.77
CA ALA A 42 -3.05 -24.63 1.30
C ALA A 42 -1.77 -24.90 2.14
N GLY A 43 -1.86 -24.71 3.46
CA GLY A 43 -0.73 -24.89 4.38
C GLY A 43 0.26 -23.72 4.45
N GLN A 44 0.06 -22.66 3.65
CA GLN A 44 0.92 -21.49 3.60
C GLN A 44 0.33 -20.33 4.42
N LYS A 45 1.09 -19.78 5.36
CA LYS A 45 0.73 -18.55 6.09
C LYS A 45 0.98 -17.32 5.23
N MET A 46 0.01 -16.41 5.23
CA MET A 46 0.01 -15.15 4.50
C MET A 46 -0.50 -14.03 5.41
N MET A 47 0.07 -12.83 5.32
CA MET A 47 -0.46 -11.66 6.02
C MET A 47 -1.12 -10.72 5.01
N PHE A 48 -2.39 -10.43 5.23
CA PHE A 48 -3.14 -9.40 4.51
C PHE A 48 -3.17 -8.10 5.30
N CYS A 49 -3.18 -7.00 4.57
CA CYS A 49 -3.46 -5.66 5.09
C CYS A 49 -4.68 -5.12 4.34
N GLY A 50 -5.66 -4.65 5.10
CA GLY A 50 -6.80 -3.88 4.61
C GLY A 50 -6.68 -2.44 5.08
N ILE A 51 -6.73 -1.50 4.14
CA ILE A 51 -6.70 -0.06 4.41
C ILE A 51 -8.09 0.49 4.11
N ARG A 52 -8.80 0.95 5.14
CA ARG A 52 -10.10 1.63 4.98
C ARG A 52 -9.86 3.11 4.71
N MET A 53 -10.48 3.62 3.65
CA MET A 53 -10.47 5.03 3.28
C MET A 53 -11.60 5.79 4.00
N ASP A 54 -11.54 7.12 4.02
CA ASP A 54 -12.51 8.04 4.62
C ASP A 54 -13.96 7.90 4.09
N ASN A 55 -14.11 7.37 2.88
CA ASN A 55 -15.39 7.06 2.25
C ASN A 55 -15.91 5.65 2.54
N GLY A 56 -15.22 4.86 3.37
CA GLY A 56 -15.59 3.50 3.74
C GLY A 56 -15.12 2.40 2.78
N PHE A 57 -14.50 2.74 1.64
CA PHE A 57 -13.91 1.75 0.73
C PHE A 57 -12.69 1.10 1.39
N VAL A 58 -12.55 -0.23 1.25
CA VAL A 58 -11.41 -0.97 1.81
C VAL A 58 -10.53 -1.49 0.69
N VAL A 59 -9.29 -1.04 0.67
CA VAL A 59 -8.28 -1.50 -0.29
C VAL A 59 -7.47 -2.64 0.33
N VAL A 60 -7.33 -3.71 -0.43
CA VAL A 60 -6.50 -4.87 -0.07
C VAL A 60 -5.49 -5.09 -1.18
N GLY A 61 -4.21 -5.20 -0.81
CA GLY A 61 -3.12 -5.52 -1.73
C GLY A 61 -2.78 -7.01 -1.76
N LYS A 62 -1.73 -7.34 -2.50
CA LYS A 62 -1.11 -8.68 -2.41
C LYS A 62 -0.66 -8.94 -0.97
N PRO A 63 -0.91 -10.13 -0.40
CA PRO A 63 -0.45 -10.43 0.94
C PRO A 63 1.07 -10.56 1.00
N ALA A 64 1.64 -10.37 2.19
CA ALA A 64 2.99 -10.83 2.47
C ALA A 64 2.98 -12.36 2.62
N THR A 65 3.96 -13.03 2.02
CA THR A 65 4.10 -14.50 2.09
C THR A 65 5.50 -14.83 2.61
N CYS A 66 5.60 -15.93 3.37
CA CYS A 66 6.85 -16.34 4.00
C CYS A 66 7.15 -17.79 3.63
N ILE A 67 8.22 -18.01 2.86
CA ILE A 67 8.56 -19.34 2.34
C ILE A 67 8.89 -20.32 3.49
N ASP A 68 9.61 -19.85 4.49
CA ASP A 68 10.00 -20.63 5.67
C ASP A 68 9.34 -20.06 6.93
N PRO A 69 8.42 -20.80 7.58
CA PRO A 69 7.76 -20.36 8.80
C PRO A 69 8.72 -19.94 9.93
N ALA A 70 9.95 -20.46 9.98
CA ALA A 70 10.94 -20.06 10.99
C ALA A 70 11.36 -18.58 10.86
N ASN A 71 11.25 -18.03 9.66
CA ASN A 71 11.56 -16.63 9.35
C ASN A 71 10.35 -15.69 9.54
N TRP A 72 9.21 -16.21 9.97
CA TRP A 72 8.02 -15.40 10.17
C TRP A 72 8.24 -14.34 11.24
N ARG A 73 8.01 -13.07 10.90
CA ARG A 73 8.00 -11.93 11.81
C ARG A 73 6.79 -11.05 11.46
N ASP A 74 5.90 -10.82 12.42
CA ASP A 74 4.67 -10.09 12.17
C ASP A 74 4.95 -8.68 11.63
N GLU A 75 5.92 -7.97 12.20
CA GLU A 75 6.31 -6.63 11.77
C GLU A 75 6.72 -6.57 10.29
N ILE A 76 7.46 -7.57 9.81
CA ILE A 76 7.87 -7.67 8.41
C ILE A 76 6.65 -7.95 7.52
N GLY A 77 5.78 -8.87 7.95
CA GLY A 77 4.54 -9.17 7.24
C GLY A 77 3.61 -7.95 7.14
N GLN A 78 3.48 -7.18 8.23
CA GLN A 78 2.63 -6.00 8.30
C GLN A 78 3.16 -4.94 7.34
N LYS A 79 4.47 -4.67 7.39
CA LYS A 79 5.10 -3.73 6.47
C LYS A 79 4.91 -4.11 5.01
N ILE A 80 5.24 -5.36 4.63
CA ILE A 80 5.14 -5.78 3.22
C ILE A 80 3.69 -5.75 2.73
N SER A 81 2.75 -6.23 3.54
CA SER A 81 1.33 -6.26 3.16
C SER A 81 0.71 -4.86 3.12
N TYR A 82 1.11 -3.96 4.02
CA TYR A 82 0.75 -2.54 3.98
C TYR A 82 1.28 -1.87 2.72
N ASP A 83 2.57 -2.00 2.43
CA ASP A 83 3.19 -1.39 1.24
C ASP A 83 2.49 -1.87 -0.05
N ASN A 84 2.11 -3.15 -0.12
CA ASN A 84 1.35 -3.70 -1.24
C ASN A 84 -0.07 -3.11 -1.34
N ALA A 85 -0.80 -2.97 -0.23
CA ALA A 85 -2.13 -2.37 -0.21
C ALA A 85 -2.09 -0.88 -0.56
N PHE A 86 -1.12 -0.15 -0.01
CA PHE A 86 -0.90 1.26 -0.26
C PHE A 86 -0.58 1.54 -1.74
N SER A 87 0.24 0.68 -2.36
CA SER A 87 0.54 0.76 -3.80
C SER A 87 -0.72 0.60 -4.67
N GLU A 88 -1.68 -0.25 -4.26
CA GLU A 88 -2.96 -0.35 -4.97
C GLU A 88 -3.82 0.91 -4.82
N ILE A 89 -3.80 1.57 -3.65
CA ILE A 89 -4.47 2.87 -3.46
C ILE A 89 -3.93 3.90 -4.46
N TRP A 90 -2.62 3.94 -4.67
CA TRP A 90 -2.00 4.85 -5.64
C TRP A 90 -2.58 4.72 -7.05
N LYS A 91 -2.76 3.48 -7.52
CA LYS A 91 -3.38 3.20 -8.83
C LYS A 91 -4.85 3.60 -8.88
N LEU A 92 -5.60 3.33 -7.81
CA LEU A 92 -7.01 3.67 -7.72
C LEU A 92 -7.23 5.18 -7.66
N GLU A 93 -6.39 5.91 -6.93
CA GLU A 93 -6.40 7.37 -6.88
C GLU A 93 -6.06 7.99 -8.24
N ALA A 94 -5.13 7.37 -8.98
CA ALA A 94 -4.81 7.79 -10.36
C ALA A 94 -6.02 7.61 -11.28
N TYR A 95 -6.63 6.43 -11.24
CA TYR A 95 -7.86 6.17 -11.97
C TYR A 95 -8.97 7.17 -11.61
N ARG A 96 -9.19 7.43 -10.32
CA ARG A 96 -10.19 8.39 -9.83
C ARG A 96 -9.95 9.78 -10.40
N LYS A 97 -8.74 10.33 -10.23
CA LYS A 97 -8.39 11.67 -10.76
C LYS A 97 -8.53 11.76 -12.28
N MET A 98 -8.18 10.71 -13.01
CA MET A 98 -8.27 10.69 -14.48
C MET A 98 -9.71 10.47 -14.99
N SER A 99 -10.57 9.85 -14.20
CA SER A 99 -11.94 9.53 -14.60
C SER A 99 -12.90 10.73 -14.61
N GLY A 100 -12.47 11.89 -14.10
CA GLY A 100 -13.29 13.12 -14.06
C GLY A 100 -14.51 13.03 -13.14
N ALA A 101 -14.55 12.01 -12.27
CA ALA A 101 -15.58 11.79 -11.26
C ALA A 101 -15.28 12.52 -9.95
#